data_AF-A0A4R8WWY8-F1
#
_entry.id   AF-A0A4R8WWY8-F1
#
_cell.length_a   1.000
_cell.length_b   1.000
_cell.length_c   1.000
_cell.angle_alpha   90.00
_cell.angle_beta   90.00
_cell.angle_gamma   90.00
#
_symmetry.space_group_name_H-M   'P 1'
#
loop_
_entity.id
_entity.type
_entity.pdbx_description
1 polymer ?
#
loop_
_entity_poly.entity_id
_entity_poly.type
_entity_poly.pdbx_seq_one_letter_code
_entity_poly.pdbx_strand_id
1 'polypeptide(L)'
;MPRQSSSADEWLEVLNQLETSLGSGARDAVLVAPGEKPYPGVQWLAPEHLGQMPAEFEARARRLLAGQLELIREIEDARRSAGVHLAAVRNILSTQHTEHAVYLDVAG
;
A
#
# COMPACT_ATOMS: atom_id res chain seq x y z
N MET A 1 -5.84 30.75 30.43
CA MET A 1 -5.98 30.42 28.99
C MET A 1 -5.14 29.16 28.70
N PRO A 2 -5.72 27.94 28.66
CA PRO A 2 -4.94 26.70 28.42
C PRO A 2 -5.43 25.77 27.26
N ARG A 3 -6.43 26.16 26.46
CA ARG A 3 -7.03 25.24 25.45
C ARG A 3 -6.22 25.05 24.16
N GLN A 4 -5.33 25.99 23.81
CA GLN A 4 -4.61 25.93 22.53
C GLN A 4 -3.51 24.86 22.52
N SER A 5 -2.81 24.66 23.64
CA SER A 5 -1.75 23.65 23.75
C SER A 5 -2.30 22.23 23.56
N SER A 6 -3.46 21.91 24.16
CA SER A 6 -4.11 20.60 23.98
C SER A 6 -4.43 20.29 22.52
N SER A 7 -4.93 21.28 21.77
CA SER A 7 -5.24 21.08 20.34
C SER A 7 -3.99 20.95 19.47
N ALA A 8 -2.91 21.66 19.81
CA ALA A 8 -1.64 21.52 19.11
C ALA A 8 -0.99 20.15 19.38
N ASP A 9 -1.07 19.66 20.62
CA ASP A 9 -0.59 18.34 21.01
C ASP A 9 -1.39 17.22 20.32
N GLU A 10 -2.71 17.36 20.19
CA GLU A 10 -3.56 16.43 19.44
C GLU A 10 -3.19 16.43 17.94
N TRP A 11 -2.96 17.61 17.34
CA TRP A 11 -2.48 17.72 15.96
C TRP A 11 -1.12 17.06 15.77
N LEU A 12 -0.22 17.22 16.73
CA LEU A 12 1.10 16.59 16.72
C LEU A 12 0.99 15.07 16.72
N GLU A 13 0.11 14.52 17.55
CA GLU A 13 -0.10 13.08 17.67
C GLU A 13 -0.66 12.48 16.37
N VAL A 14 -1.63 13.15 15.74
CA VAL A 14 -2.16 12.73 14.44
C VAL A 14 -1.08 12.71 13.37
N LEU A 15 -0.24 13.75 13.31
CA LEU A 15 0.86 13.80 12.36
C LEU A 15 1.89 12.69 12.63
N ASN A 16 2.21 12.40 13.89
CA ASN A 16 3.09 11.29 14.27
C ASN A 16 2.51 9.93 13.85
N GLN A 17 1.21 9.72 14.06
CA GLN A 17 0.52 8.50 13.67
C GLN A 17 0.54 8.30 12.15
N LEU A 18 0.25 9.36 11.39
CA LEU A 18 0.26 9.31 9.93
C LEU A 18 1.67 9.07 9.37
N GLU A 19 2.70 9.67 9.96
CA GLU A 19 4.09 9.44 9.55
C GLU A 19 4.56 8.01 9.87
N THR A 20 4.14 7.47 11.02
CA THR A 20 4.41 6.07 11.39
C THR A 20 3.71 5.13 10.41
N SER A 21 2.45 5.41 10.06
CA SER A 21 1.71 4.64 9.06
C SER A 21 2.38 4.70 7.68
N LEU A 22 2.95 5.85 7.30
CA LEU A 22 3.70 5.97 6.04
C LEU A 22 4.99 5.13 6.06
N GLY A 23 5.70 5.09 7.19
CA GLY A 23 6.93 4.31 7.36
C GLY A 23 6.73 2.79 7.41
N SER A 24 5.61 2.32 8.01
CA SER A 24 5.32 0.89 8.21
C SER A 24 4.44 0.27 7.11
N GLY A 25 3.43 1.02 6.61
CA GLY A 25 2.29 0.44 5.89
C GLY A 25 2.60 -0.22 4.55
N ALA A 26 3.53 0.32 3.76
CA ALA A 26 3.84 -0.27 2.45
C ALA A 26 4.82 -1.45 2.50
N ARG A 27 5.72 -1.47 3.49
CA ARG A 27 6.71 -2.55 3.61
C ARG A 27 6.08 -3.81 4.18
N ASP A 28 5.19 -3.67 5.15
CA ASP A 28 4.58 -4.82 5.82
C ASP A 28 3.44 -5.46 4.99
N ALA A 29 2.70 -4.67 4.19
CA ALA A 29 1.64 -5.21 3.34
C ALA A 29 2.16 -6.16 2.24
N VAL A 30 3.44 -6.06 1.86
CA VAL A 30 4.08 -6.90 0.83
C VAL A 30 4.55 -8.26 1.39
N LEU A 31 4.66 -8.41 2.72
CA LEU A 31 5.23 -9.60 3.36
C LEU A 31 4.20 -10.69 3.73
N VAL A 32 2.94 -10.54 3.33
CA VAL A 32 1.89 -11.51 3.65
C VAL A 32 2.20 -12.84 2.95
N ALA A 33 2.45 -13.89 3.74
CA ALA A 33 2.77 -15.20 3.23
C ALA A 33 1.58 -15.82 2.45
N PRO A 34 1.83 -16.72 1.48
CA PRO A 34 0.75 -17.43 0.79
C PRO A 34 -0.18 -18.14 1.78
N GLY A 35 -1.46 -17.77 1.78
CA GLY A 35 -2.49 -18.35 2.67
C GLY A 35 -2.85 -17.49 3.88
N GLU A 36 -2.12 -16.40 4.13
CA GLU A 36 -2.47 -15.43 5.15
C GLU A 36 -3.39 -14.34 4.58
N LYS A 37 -4.37 -13.89 5.39
CA LYS A 37 -5.27 -12.83 4.96
C LYS A 37 -4.47 -11.53 4.83
N PRO A 38 -4.55 -10.82 3.69
CA PRO A 38 -3.92 -9.52 3.60
C PRO A 38 -4.48 -8.64 4.71
N TYR A 39 -3.60 -8.07 5.52
CA TYR A 39 -4.02 -7.07 6.49
C TYR A 39 -4.64 -5.91 5.69
N PRO A 40 -5.93 -5.60 5.87
CA PRO A 40 -6.46 -4.36 5.34
C PRO A 40 -5.63 -3.28 6.02
N GLY A 41 -4.89 -2.48 5.24
CA GLY A 41 -4.03 -1.43 5.79
C GLY A 41 -4.79 -0.61 6.84
N VAL A 42 -4.05 -0.01 7.77
CA VAL A 42 -4.61 0.77 8.89
C VAL A 42 -5.75 1.67 8.38
N GLN A 43 -6.98 1.39 8.83
CA GLN A 43 -8.13 2.23 8.53
C GLN A 43 -8.04 3.49 9.38
N TRP A 44 -7.26 4.46 8.90
CA TRP A 44 -7.16 5.76 9.55
C TRP A 44 -8.48 6.52 9.38
N LEU A 45 -9.08 6.93 10.49
CA LEU A 45 -10.20 7.87 10.52
C LEU A 45 -9.70 9.26 10.91
N ALA A 46 -10.08 10.27 10.13
CA ALA A 46 -9.80 11.65 10.46
C ALA A 46 -10.51 12.05 11.76
N PRO A 47 -9.82 12.64 12.74
CA PRO A 47 -10.47 13.11 13.95
C PRO A 47 -11.36 14.32 13.65
N GLU A 48 -12.65 14.24 13.97
CA GLU A 48 -13.64 15.28 13.64
C GLU A 48 -13.58 16.52 14.55
N HIS A 49 -12.96 16.38 15.72
CA HIS A 49 -12.90 17.43 16.74
C HIS A 49 -11.66 18.32 16.63
N LEU A 50 -10.75 18.02 15.70
CA LEU A 50 -9.58 18.85 15.46
C LEU A 50 -10.01 20.14 14.78
N GLY A 51 -9.74 21.26 15.47
CA GLY A 51 -9.93 22.59 14.91
C GLY A 51 -8.93 22.89 13.78
N GLN A 52 -8.77 24.16 13.41
CA GLN A 52 -7.82 24.55 12.38
C GLN A 52 -6.38 24.12 12.76
N MET A 53 -5.67 23.53 11.79
CA MET A 53 -4.28 23.12 11.97
C MET A 53 -3.37 24.34 12.22
N PRO A 54 -2.53 24.32 13.27
CA PRO A 54 -1.49 25.33 13.50
C PRO A 54 -0.55 25.51 12.30
N ALA A 55 -0.19 26.76 11.98
CA ALA A 55 0.64 27.09 10.81
C ALA A 55 2.04 26.44 10.85
N GLU A 56 2.57 26.20 12.04
CA GLU A 56 3.86 25.51 12.26
C GLU A 56 3.87 24.07 11.72
N PHE A 57 2.72 23.40 11.66
CA PHE A 57 2.60 22.04 11.15
C PHE A 57 2.35 21.97 9.64
N GLU A 58 2.08 23.09 8.98
CA GLU A 58 1.74 23.11 7.56
C GLU A 58 2.85 22.51 6.68
N ALA A 59 4.10 22.89 6.92
CA ALA A 59 5.24 22.36 6.19
C ALA A 59 5.43 20.84 6.40
N ARG A 60 5.04 20.34 7.57
CA ARG A 60 5.09 18.90 7.89
C ARG A 60 3.96 18.16 7.18
N ALA A 61 2.73 18.67 7.25
CA ALA A 61 1.58 18.10 6.55
C ALA A 61 1.79 18.05 5.02
N ARG A 62 2.39 19.08 4.42
CA ARG A 62 2.73 19.07 2.98
C ARG A 62 3.74 17.97 2.63
N ARG A 63 4.77 17.77 3.47
CA ARG A 63 5.75 16.69 3.27
C ARG A 63 5.12 15.31 3.40
N LEU A 64 4.26 15.13 4.40
CA LEU A 64 3.49 13.91 4.60
C LEU A 64 2.61 13.59 3.39
N LEU A 65 1.87 14.58 2.86
CA LEU A 65 1.03 14.40 1.66
C LEU A 65 1.86 13.99 0.44
N ALA A 66 3.02 14.63 0.23
CA ALA A 66 3.92 14.26 -0.86
C ALA A 66 4.41 12.80 -0.73
N GLY A 67 4.78 12.38 0.48
CA GLY A 67 5.19 11.00 0.76
C GLY A 67 4.06 9.99 0.55
N GLN A 68 2.83 10.31 0.98
CA GLN A 68 1.65 9.47 0.75
C GLN A 68 1.35 9.29 -0.75
N LEU A 69 1.42 10.37 -1.53
CA LEU A 69 1.21 10.30 -2.98
C LEU A 69 2.29 9.48 -3.68
N GLU A 70 3.54 9.59 -3.24
CA GLU A 70 4.63 8.78 -3.79
C GLU A 70 4.43 7.29 -3.49
N LEU A 71 4.04 6.97 -2.24
CA LEU A 71 3.75 5.60 -1.85
C LEU A 71 2.61 4.98 -2.65
N ILE A 72 1.56 5.75 -2.94
CA ILE A 72 0.47 5.30 -3.81
C ILE A 72 1.01 4.93 -5.20
N ARG A 73 1.88 5.77 -5.78
CA ARG A 73 2.49 5.49 -7.09
C ARG A 73 3.31 4.21 -7.07
N GLU A 74 4.16 4.03 -6.05
CA GLU A 74 4.97 2.82 -5.89
C GLU A 74 4.10 1.55 -5.82
N ILE A 75 3.02 1.58 -5.02
CA ILE A 75 2.08 0.46 -4.90
C ILE A 75 1.37 0.19 -6.24
N GLU A 76 0.95 1.22 -6.95
CA GLU A 76 0.29 1.07 -8.25
C GLU A 76 1.22 0.50 -9.33
N ASP A 77 2.47 0.93 -9.34
CA ASP A 77 3.49 0.42 -10.27
C ASP A 77 3.84 -1.05 -9.95
N ALA A 78 4.00 -1.39 -8.67
CA ALA A 78 4.19 -2.77 -8.23
C ALA A 78 3.00 -3.66 -8.65
N ARG A 79 1.76 -3.18 -8.45
CA ARG A 79 0.53 -3.88 -8.88
C ARG A 79 0.50 -4.09 -10.40
N ARG A 80 0.87 -3.06 -11.19
CA ARG A 80 0.91 -3.15 -12.65
C ARG A 80 1.94 -4.19 -13.11
N SER A 81 3.14 -4.15 -12.54
CA SER A 81 4.22 -5.10 -12.84
C SER A 81 3.81 -6.54 -12.52
N ALA A 82 3.26 -6.78 -11.33
CA ALA A 82 2.75 -8.09 -10.94
C ALA A 82 1.64 -8.59 -11.88
N GLY A 83 0.75 -7.70 -12.33
CA GLY A 83 -0.29 -8.03 -13.29
C GLY A 83 0.25 -8.50 -14.64
N VAL A 84 1.30 -7.84 -15.16
CA VAL A 84 1.97 -8.25 -16.41
C VAL A 84 2.62 -9.62 -16.26
N HIS A 85 3.33 -9.87 -15.16
CA HIS A 85 3.94 -11.16 -14.89
C HIS A 85 2.91 -12.29 -14.77
N LEU A 86 1.81 -12.04 -14.06
CA LEU A 86 0.73 -13.01 -13.92
C LEU A 86 0.05 -13.32 -15.27
N ALA A 87 -0.15 -12.31 -16.12
CA ALA A 87 -0.69 -12.50 -17.46
C ALA A 87 0.23 -13.38 -18.32
N ALA A 88 1.55 -13.19 -18.25
CA ALA A 88 2.53 -14.02 -18.94
C ALA A 88 2.46 -15.48 -18.47
N VAL A 89 2.41 -15.73 -17.15
CA VAL A 89 2.27 -17.08 -16.58
C VAL A 89 0.97 -17.74 -17.03
N ARG A 90 -0.15 -17.01 -16.98
CA ARG A 90 -1.46 -17.52 -17.44
C ARG A 90 -1.46 -17.87 -18.93
N ASN A 91 -0.78 -17.07 -19.75
CA ASN A 91 -0.66 -17.35 -21.18
C ASN A 91 0.12 -18.66 -21.42
N ILE A 92 1.27 -18.82 -20.76
CA ILE A 92 2.10 -20.04 -20.85
C ILE A 92 1.30 -21.30 -20.44
N LEU A 93 0.57 -21.23 -19.34
CA LEU A 93 -0.27 -22.34 -18.87
C LEU A 93 -1.40 -22.66 -19.86
N SER A 94 -2.01 -21.64 -20.46
CA SER A 94 -3.10 -21.79 -21.44
C SER A 94 -2.58 -22.40 -22.76
N THR A 95 -1.39 -22.01 -23.21
CA THR A 95 -0.74 -22.60 -24.39
C THR A 95 -0.31 -24.03 -24.15
N GLN A 96 0.21 -24.37 -22.96
CA GLN A 96 0.54 -25.76 -22.59
C GLN A 96 -0.68 -26.67 -22.51
N HIS A 97 -1.84 -26.14 -22.12
CA HIS A 97 -3.11 -26.90 -22.14
C HIS A 97 -3.62 -27.18 -23.56
N THR A 98 -3.22 -26.38 -24.55
CA THR A 98 -3.62 -26.55 -25.96
C THR A 98 -2.67 -27.52 -26.69
N GLU A 99 -1.40 -27.51 -26.34
CA GLU A 99 -0.37 -28.46 -26.80
C GLU A 99 -0.53 -29.78 -26.02
N HIS A 100 -1.57 -30.57 -26.33
CA HIS A 100 -1.66 -31.94 -25.84
C HIS A 100 -0.36 -32.67 -26.16
N ALA A 101 0.34 -33.17 -25.12
CA ALA A 101 1.54 -33.98 -25.27
C ALA A 101 1.19 -35.25 -26.09
N VAL A 102 1.51 -35.23 -27.39
CA VAL A 102 1.39 -36.39 -28.26
C VAL A 102 2.56 -37.31 -27.93
N TYR A 103 2.30 -38.39 -27.20
CA TYR A 103 3.21 -39.53 -27.15
C TYR A 103 3.22 -40.17 -28.55
N LEU A 104 4.20 -39.82 -29.36
CA LEU A 104 4.51 -40.54 -30.59
C LEU A 104 5.15 -41.87 -30.18
N ASP A 105 4.32 -42.90 -30.01
CA ASP A 105 4.81 -44.27 -29.84
C ASP A 105 5.42 -44.72 -31.17
N VAL A 106 6.74 -44.57 -31.28
CA VAL A 106 7.54 -45.16 -32.35
C VAL A 106 7.69 -46.66 -32.07
N ALA A 107 6.60 -47.40 -32.24
CA ALA A 107 6.64 -48.84 -32.43
C ALA A 107 7.02 -49.09 -33.89
N GLY A 108 8.24 -49.60 -34.09
CA GLY A 108 8.86 -49.91 -35.39
C GLY A 108 8.32 -51.14 -36.10
#